data_AF-A0A359E3C0-F1
#
_entry.id   AF-A0A359E3C0-F1
#
_cell.length_a   1.000
_cell.length_b   1.000
_cell.length_c   1.000
_cell.angle_alpha   90.00
_cell.angle_beta   90.00
_cell.angle_gamma   90.00
#
_symmetry.space_group_name_H-M   'P 1'
#
loop_
_entity.id
_entity.type
_entity.pdbx_description
1 polymer ?
#
loop_
_entity_poly.entity_id
_entity_poly.type
_entity_poly.pdbx_seq_one_letter_code
_entity_poly.pdbx_strand_id
1 'polypeptide(L)' 'NYGTMPRDDEARKVMVAGIITRAFSWEFSNPMADRSLQEYLVDNEITGISGVDTRMLVRHVREKG' A
#
# COMPACT_ATOMS: atom_id res chain seq x y z
N ASN A 1 -1.05 1.67 -8.81
CA ASN A 1 -0.92 2.61 -9.95
C ASN A 1 0.49 2.64 -10.53
N TYR A 2 1.54 2.91 -9.75
CA TYR A 2 2.90 3.06 -10.29
C TYR A 2 3.82 1.85 -10.08
N GLY A 3 3.29 0.76 -9.53
CA GLY A 3 4.10 -0.40 -9.15
C GLY A 3 5.04 -0.03 -8.02
N THR A 4 6.11 -0.80 -7.86
CA THR A 4 7.18 -0.58 -6.88
C THR A 4 8.54 -0.77 -7.53
N MET A 5 9.52 -0.02 -7.06
CA MET A 5 10.91 -0.06 -7.52
C MET A 5 11.84 0.12 -6.32
N PRO A 6 12.90 -0.70 -6.15
CA PRO A 6 13.74 -0.69 -4.93
C PRO A 6 14.40 0.66 -4.62
N ARG A 7 14.58 1.51 -5.63
CA ARG A 7 15.14 2.86 -5.45
C ARG A 7 14.23 3.82 -4.67
N ASP A 8 12.94 3.49 -4.55
CA ASP A 8 11.97 4.29 -3.79
C ASP A 8 11.89 3.84 -2.32
N ASP A 9 12.57 2.75 -1.95
CA ASP A 9 12.58 2.26 -0.57
C ASP A 9 13.40 3.20 0.33
N GLU A 10 12.73 3.92 1.22
CA GLU A 10 13.36 4.82 2.21
C GLU A 10 14.00 4.06 3.39
N ALA A 11 13.75 2.75 3.50
CA ALA A 11 14.26 1.89 4.56
C ALA A 11 14.55 0.48 4.03
N ARG A 12 15.36 -0.28 4.79
CA ARG A 12 15.70 -1.68 4.42
C ARG A 12 14.52 -2.65 4.49
N LYS A 13 13.44 -2.29 5.19
CA LYS A 13 12.25 -3.11 5.34
C LYS A 13 11.01 -2.24 5.45
N VAL A 14 9.87 -2.80 5.08
CA VAL A 14 8.58 -2.16 5.32
C VAL A 14 8.34 -2.06 6.82
N MET A 15 8.05 -0.85 7.30
CA MET A 15 7.90 -0.57 8.73
C MET A 15 6.44 -0.59 9.21
N VAL A 16 5.49 -0.53 8.28
CA VAL A 16 4.06 -0.59 8.61
C VAL A 16 3.65 -2.02 8.93
N ALA A 17 2.73 -2.20 9.87
CA ALA A 17 2.15 -3.52 10.17
C ALA A 17 1.16 -3.99 9.09
N GLY A 18 0.65 -3.06 8.28
CA GLY A 18 -0.34 -3.35 7.25
C GLY A 18 -0.77 -2.08 6.52
N ILE A 19 -1.57 -2.26 5.47
CA ILE A 19 -2.10 -1.16 4.66
C ILE A 19 -3.61 -1.29 4.46
N ILE A 20 -4.31 -0.16 4.52
CA ILE A 20 -5.76 -0.08 4.24
C ILE A 20 -5.97 0.91 3.10
N THR A 21 -6.69 0.48 2.07
CA THR A 21 -6.95 1.29 0.87
C THR A 21 -8.43 1.30 0.50
N ARG A 22 -8.85 2.35 -0.19
CA ARG A 22 -10.20 2.41 -0.80
C ARG A 22 -10.26 1.59 -2.09
N ALA A 23 -9.28 1.79 -2.95
CA ALA A 23 -9.15 1.08 -4.22
C ALA A 23 -7.71 0.63 -4.38
N PHE A 24 -7.52 -0.64 -4.67
CA PHE A 24 -6.23 -1.23 -4.98
C PHE A 24 -6.09 -1.41 -6.49
N SER A 25 -4.96 -0.98 -7.03
CA SER A 25 -4.65 -1.21 -8.45
C SER A 25 -3.89 -2.51 -8.58
N TRP A 26 -4.54 -3.51 -9.17
CA TRP A 26 -3.92 -4.78 -9.52
C TRP A 26 -2.86 -4.61 -10.59
N GLU A 27 -3.14 -3.76 -11.57
CA GLU A 27 -2.20 -3.38 -12.60
C GLU A 27 -1.46 -2.11 -12.22
N PHE A 28 -0.23 -2.01 -12.70
CA PHE A 28 0.56 -0.80 -12.65
C PHE A 28 0.94 -0.34 -14.05
N SER A 29 1.01 0.98 -14.23
CA SER A 29 1.41 1.60 -15.48
C SER A 29 2.55 2.56 -15.20
N ASN A 30 3.76 2.01 -15.20
CA ASN A 30 4.99 2.75 -15.02
C ASN A 30 6.16 1.95 -15.64
N PRO A 31 6.81 2.44 -16.70
CA PRO A 31 7.94 1.75 -17.34
C PRO A 31 9.15 1.54 -16.42
N MET A 32 9.25 2.35 -15.35
CA MET A 32 10.35 2.27 -14.40
C MET A 32 10.07 1.34 -13.22
N ALA A 33 8.87 0.75 -13.14
CA ALA A 33 8.51 -0.13 -12.04
C ALA A 33 8.93 -1.57 -12.32
N ASP A 34 9.55 -2.18 -11.33
CA ASP A 34 10.09 -3.54 -11.44
C ASP A 34 9.04 -4.60 -11.03
N ARG A 35 8.10 -4.23 -10.15
CA ARG A 35 7.09 -5.13 -9.58
C ARG A 35 5.77 -4.43 -9.33
N SER A 36 4.71 -5.22 -9.18
CA SER A 36 3.42 -4.74 -8.69
C SER A 36 3.46 -4.44 -7.18
N LEU A 37 2.54 -3.60 -6.73
CA LEU A 37 2.35 -3.36 -5.28
C LEU A 37 1.96 -4.66 -4.55
N GLN A 38 1.24 -5.56 -5.22
CA GLN A 38 0.84 -6.84 -4.62
C GLN A 38 2.05 -7.72 -4.31
N GLU A 39 2.95 -7.89 -5.29
CA GLU A 39 4.18 -8.66 -5.11
C GLU A 39 5.04 -8.06 -3.99
N TYR A 40 5.20 -6.74 -3.97
CA TYR A 40 5.94 -6.05 -2.92
C TYR A 40 5.38 -6.32 -1.51
N LEU A 41 4.05 -6.30 -1.36
CA LEU A 41 3.42 -6.58 -0.06
C LEU A 41 3.57 -8.04 0.35
N VAL A 42 3.45 -8.99 -0.60
CA VAL A 42 3.64 -10.43 -0.32
C VAL A 42 5.08 -10.73 0.05
N ASP A 43 6.05 -10.19 -0.69
CA ASP A 43 7.49 -10.38 -0.44
C ASP A 43 7.92 -9.87 0.94
N ASN A 44 7.23 -8.84 1.45
CA ASN A 44 7.49 -8.23 2.75
C ASN A 44 6.54 -8.73 3.86
N GLU A 45 5.72 -9.75 3.58
CA GLU A 45 4.75 -10.33 4.53
C GLU A 45 3.76 -9.29 5.13
N ILE A 46 3.36 -8.31 4.33
CA ILE A 46 2.49 -7.20 4.75
C ILE A 46 1.03 -7.49 4.37
N THR A 47 0.14 -7.43 5.36
CA THR A 47 -1.30 -7.58 5.13
C THR A 47 -1.91 -6.29 4.59
N GLY A 48 -2.65 -6.41 3.49
CA GLY A 48 -3.39 -5.32 2.86
C GLY A 48 -4.89 -5.58 2.81
N ILE A 49 -5.71 -4.55 3.10
CA ILE A 49 -7.17 -4.59 2.93
C ILE A 49 -7.58 -3.49 1.94
N SER A 50 -8.38 -3.85 0.93
CA SER A 50 -8.95 -2.90 -0.03
C SER A 50 -10.47 -2.88 0.02
N GLY A 51 -11.09 -1.88 -0.62
CA GLY A 51 -12.55 -1.70 -0.62
C GLY A 51 -13.09 -1.03 0.65
N VAL A 52 -12.21 -0.48 1.50
CA VAL A 52 -12.62 0.18 2.75
C VAL A 52 -12.94 1.65 2.48
N ASP A 53 -14.00 2.17 3.08
CA ASP A 53 -14.20 3.63 3.13
C ASP A 53 -13.19 4.26 4.09
N THR A 54 -12.00 4.53 3.56
CA THR A 54 -10.91 5.17 4.29
C THR A 54 -11.28 6.58 4.77
N ARG A 55 -12.23 7.27 4.13
CA ARG A 55 -12.68 8.60 4.56
C ARG A 55 -13.52 8.48 5.83
N MET A 56 -14.42 7.51 5.89
CA MET A 56 -15.17 7.20 7.11
C MET A 56 -14.22 6.77 8.23
N LEU A 57 -13.28 5.87 7.93
CA LEU A 57 -12.30 5.37 8.91
C LEU A 57 -11.44 6.50 9.49
N VAL A 58 -10.86 7.35 8.64
CA VAL A 58 -10.04 8.49 9.07
C VAL A 58 -10.85 9.46 9.93
N ARG A 59 -12.11 9.73 9.56
CA ARG A 59 -13.01 10.55 10.39
C ARG A 59 -13.23 9.94 11.76
N HIS A 60 -13.52 8.64 11.83
CA HIS A 60 -13.72 7.91 13.08
C HIS A 60 -12.51 8.01 14.01
N VAL A 61 -11.31 7.77 13.47
CA VAL A 61 -10.05 7.88 14.23
C VAL A 61 -9.83 9.31 14.69
N ARG A 62 -10.03 10.31 13.83
CA ARG A 62 -9.85 11.72 14.18
C ARG A 62 -10.82 12.19 15.27
N GLU A 63 -12.05 11.69 15.26
CA GLU A 63 -13.08 12.05 16.25
C GLU A 63 -12.85 11.37 17.61
N LYS A 64 -12.23 10.19 17.63
CA LYS A 64 -12.05 9.37 18.84
C LYS A 64 -10.63 9.32 19.40
N GLY A 65 -9.69 10.03 18.77
CA GLY A 65 -8.24 9.99 19.03
C GLY A 65 -7.88 9.71 20.48
#